data_AF-A0A9P7A088-F1
#
_entry.id   AF-A0A9P7A088-F1
#
_cell.length_a   1.000
_cell.length_b   1.000
_cell.length_c   1.000
_cell.angle_alpha   90.00
_cell.angle_beta   90.00
_cell.angle_gamma   90.00
#
_symmetry.space_group_name_H-M   'P 1'
#
loop_
_entity.id
_entity.type
_entity.pdbx_description
1 polymer ?
#
loop_
_entity_poly.entity_id
_entity_poly.type
_entity_poly.pdbx_seq_one_letter_code
_entity_poly.pdbx_strand_id
1 'polypeptide(L)'
;MCWVMVPVCLILSLWYGTQALLASIVCAALTIWYNELHGDKLGVSKNVLTAILYGCLEIGGTVAAGSRNSCIDEAGALAVALSSTVFATTLHKIDALSTTAFVGTRFVMYDTVGADKQRKFYSLNIAPHKTNSKLVKQLTLGTLTVGQLSLDLTASMGTYGYHVVRYRNMYFESHHSHDGYPTWLGLKVLQLIRQPNGIATYRQVFGEMLDGLKSPSHSLLVIEDGDNFDLQPPSRRRPPSSCGWIYEIDLDHDIFHVNEMPFFSLDCLPDDDAFLQYIPDEYIHKDHYGHTACPSRNPPEHKYKKPTPPIVDNSDLATYQSMMCTGSQVALSGLLAINDILSQDEHVRVTLLEVMIGQCMVSSAIGKEIYQIELSNDHNEVTDNQWSIACFMASIAFVPQMFDDIQHAYHPELKRKEFTWVREDTVVCIATHLYDKRCLQASVSRLINAIIEQKDNPGHYFGIAFSVFHCAIVKVVKNAHIMTFSHTSALQFLPSFHAYSPSTPGITALARLGYRIDPALFKRAIQVCPYARYLIEREKSPAQKADGSDNMPLSTICPTLPLELWREIARYLLPPPAHRPRNGLKTVPWSSLDGTPLSPPLWLSPGRRSPRETRPVPDARDEKSFE
;
A
#
# COMPACT_ATOMS: atom_id res chain seq x y z
N MET A 1 42.07 -19.90 -13.32
CA MET A 1 42.14 -18.47 -13.70
C MET A 1 41.96 -17.50 -12.51
N CYS A 2 41.15 -17.80 -11.48
CA CYS A 2 40.92 -16.88 -10.34
C CYS A 2 42.19 -16.45 -9.57
N TRP A 3 43.20 -17.31 -9.44
CA TRP A 3 44.42 -16.98 -8.68
C TRP A 3 45.34 -15.95 -9.33
N VAL A 4 45.17 -15.66 -10.63
CA VAL A 4 45.94 -14.62 -11.32
C VAL A 4 45.44 -13.21 -10.97
N MET A 5 44.18 -13.06 -10.54
CA MET A 5 43.64 -11.77 -10.13
C MET A 5 44.15 -11.33 -8.75
N VAL A 6 44.51 -12.26 -7.87
CA VAL A 6 45.02 -11.95 -6.52
C VAL A 6 46.26 -11.05 -6.55
N PRO A 7 47.34 -11.37 -7.29
CA PRO A 7 48.51 -10.49 -7.36
C PRO A 7 48.19 -9.12 -8.00
N VAL A 8 47.27 -9.06 -8.98
CA VAL A 8 46.82 -7.79 -9.58
C VAL A 8 46.09 -6.93 -8.55
N CYS A 9 45.16 -7.52 -7.80
CA CYS A 9 44.43 -6.83 -6.73
C CYS A 9 45.39 -6.34 -5.62
N LEU A 10 46.39 -7.14 -5.24
CA LEU A 10 47.39 -6.72 -4.24
C LEU A 10 48.25 -5.55 -4.74
N ILE A 11 48.65 -5.55 -6.02
CA ILE A 11 49.40 -4.43 -6.61
C ILE A 11 48.54 -3.16 -6.66
N LEU A 12 47.27 -3.28 -7.05
CA LEU A 12 46.33 -2.15 -7.05
C LEU A 12 46.09 -1.62 -5.63
N SER A 13 45.86 -2.50 -4.66
CA SER A 13 45.66 -2.10 -3.26
C SER A 13 46.90 -1.44 -2.65
N LEU A 14 48.10 -1.83 -3.08
CA LEU A 14 49.34 -1.14 -2.70
C LEU A 14 49.35 0.33 -3.18
N TRP A 15 48.75 0.64 -4.34
CA TRP A 15 48.64 2.02 -4.83
C TRP A 15 47.66 2.87 -4.02
N TYR A 16 46.64 2.24 -3.42
CA TYR A 16 45.64 2.91 -2.56
C TYR A 16 46.05 3.00 -1.08
N GLY A 17 47.26 2.55 -0.73
CA GLY A 17 47.83 2.70 0.60
C GLY A 17 47.95 1.40 1.41
N THR A 18 48.68 1.46 2.53
CA THR A 18 49.01 0.28 3.34
C THR A 18 47.78 -0.39 3.97
N GLN A 19 46.74 0.38 4.33
CA GLN A 19 45.50 -0.16 4.87
C GLN A 19 44.71 -0.97 3.84
N ALA A 20 44.59 -0.49 2.60
CA ALA A 20 43.93 -1.22 1.52
C ALA A 20 44.70 -2.50 1.17
N LEU A 21 46.03 -2.44 1.16
CA LEU A 21 46.88 -3.62 0.96
C LEU A 21 46.66 -4.68 2.04
N LEU A 22 46.70 -4.28 3.32
CA LEU A 22 46.48 -5.20 4.44
C LEU A 22 45.09 -5.84 4.39
N ALA A 23 44.04 -5.07 4.11
CA ALA A 23 42.69 -5.59 3.95
C ALA A 23 42.58 -6.60 2.79
N SER A 24 43.29 -6.34 1.68
CA SER A 24 43.33 -7.24 0.53
C SER A 24 44.11 -8.53 0.81
N ILE A 25 45.21 -8.45 1.57
CA ILE A 25 45.97 -9.63 2.02
C ILE A 25 45.10 -10.50 2.93
N VAL A 26 44.41 -9.90 3.91
CA VAL A 26 43.51 -10.61 4.82
C VAL A 26 42.37 -11.24 4.02
N CYS A 27 41.72 -10.50 3.12
CA CYS A 27 40.66 -11.02 2.27
C CYS A 27 41.14 -12.22 1.42
N ALA A 28 42.32 -12.13 0.80
CA ALA A 28 42.90 -13.22 0.03
C ALA A 28 43.20 -14.46 0.89
N ALA A 29 43.80 -14.27 2.08
CA ALA A 29 44.10 -15.36 3.00
C ALA A 29 42.83 -16.06 3.51
N LEU A 30 41.80 -15.28 3.86
CA LEU A 30 40.49 -15.81 4.27
C LEU A 30 39.76 -16.50 3.13
N THR A 31 39.92 -16.03 1.89
CA THR A 31 39.35 -16.67 0.70
C THR A 31 40.04 -18.01 0.41
N ILE A 32 41.37 -18.10 0.60
CA ILE A 32 42.11 -19.38 0.52
C ILE A 32 41.63 -20.32 1.63
N TRP A 33 41.49 -19.83 2.86
CA TRP A 33 41.00 -20.65 3.97
C TRP A 33 39.56 -21.15 3.70
N TYR A 34 38.68 -20.26 3.24
CA TYR A 34 37.30 -20.62 2.90
C TYR A 34 37.25 -21.70 1.82
N ASN A 35 37.91 -21.47 0.68
CA ASN A 35 37.75 -22.32 -0.51
C ASN A 35 38.65 -23.57 -0.52
N GLU A 36 39.94 -23.42 -0.18
CA GLU A 36 40.93 -24.50 -0.36
C GLU A 36 41.03 -25.36 0.90
N LEU A 37 40.97 -24.72 2.08
CA LEU A 37 41.07 -25.41 3.37
C LEU A 37 39.71 -25.80 3.97
N HIS A 38 38.62 -25.58 3.22
CA HIS A 38 37.26 -25.94 3.61
C HIS A 38 36.85 -25.33 4.97
N GLY A 39 37.23 -24.08 5.18
CA GLY A 39 36.91 -23.32 6.40
C GLY A 39 35.41 -23.11 6.61
N ASP A 40 34.58 -23.42 5.62
CA ASP A 40 33.11 -23.40 5.67
C ASP A 40 32.51 -24.60 6.42
N LYS A 41 33.25 -25.69 6.64
CA LYS A 41 32.74 -26.91 7.28
C LYS A 41 32.55 -26.83 8.80
N LEU A 42 33.13 -25.83 9.47
CA LEU A 42 32.91 -25.57 10.89
C LEU A 42 31.79 -24.52 11.00
N GLY A 43 30.61 -24.90 11.51
CA GLY A 43 29.40 -24.07 11.40
C GLY A 43 29.54 -22.63 11.92
N VAL A 44 30.34 -22.42 12.98
CA VAL A 44 30.60 -21.08 13.53
C VAL A 44 31.61 -20.29 12.67
N SER A 45 32.58 -20.95 12.04
CA SER A 45 33.59 -20.25 11.23
C SER A 45 33.00 -19.70 9.94
N LYS A 46 31.99 -20.34 9.33
CA LYS A 46 31.38 -19.84 8.09
C LYS A 46 30.82 -18.42 8.23
N ASN A 47 30.06 -18.15 9.30
CA ASN A 47 29.44 -16.84 9.53
C ASN A 47 30.46 -15.77 9.92
N VAL A 48 31.41 -16.13 10.78
CA VAL A 48 32.50 -15.24 11.18
C VAL A 48 33.39 -14.89 9.98
N LEU A 49 33.75 -15.88 9.17
CA LEU A 49 34.60 -15.73 7.99
C LEU A 49 33.92 -14.87 6.93
N THR A 50 32.61 -15.06 6.73
CA THR A 50 31.81 -14.23 5.80
C THR A 50 31.75 -12.78 6.26
N ALA A 51 31.48 -12.54 7.56
CA ALA A 51 31.43 -11.19 8.11
C ALA A 51 32.79 -10.46 7.98
N ILE A 52 33.90 -11.16 8.24
CA ILE A 52 35.24 -10.58 8.11
C ILE A 52 35.57 -10.28 6.63
N LEU A 53 35.16 -11.15 5.69
CA LEU A 53 35.35 -10.92 4.26
C LEU A 53 34.59 -9.66 3.78
N TYR A 54 33.34 -9.48 4.22
CA TYR A 54 32.58 -8.26 3.93
C TYR A 54 33.22 -7.02 4.55
N GLY A 55 33.67 -7.11 5.81
CA GLY A 55 34.39 -6.01 6.46
C GLY A 55 35.66 -5.62 5.70
N CYS A 56 36.44 -6.60 5.20
CA CYS A 56 37.62 -6.31 4.38
C CYS A 56 37.27 -5.63 3.05
N LEU A 57 36.16 -6.01 2.43
CA LEU A 57 35.68 -5.39 1.18
C LEU A 57 35.26 -3.94 1.42
N GLU A 58 34.51 -3.67 2.48
CA GLU A 58 34.11 -2.32 2.84
C GLU A 58 35.30 -1.44 3.21
N ILE A 59 36.27 -1.95 3.98
CA ILE A 59 37.54 -1.25 4.26
C ILE A 59 38.23 -0.84 2.96
N GLY A 60 38.31 -1.75 1.98
CA GLY A 60 38.88 -1.46 0.67
C GLY A 60 38.12 -0.36 -0.08
N GLY A 61 36.80 -0.43 -0.10
CA GLY A 61 35.93 0.57 -0.74
C GLY A 61 36.02 1.95 -0.08
N THR A 62 36.02 2.01 1.25
CA THR A 62 36.12 3.26 2.02
C THR A 62 37.49 3.91 1.85
N VAL A 63 38.59 3.14 1.84
CA VAL A 63 39.93 3.70 1.56
C VAL A 63 40.01 4.22 0.12
N ALA A 64 39.45 3.49 -0.85
CA ALA A 64 39.49 3.91 -2.26
C ALA A 64 38.64 5.15 -2.54
N ALA A 65 37.56 5.37 -1.79
CA ALA A 65 36.67 6.54 -1.93
C ALA A 65 37.15 7.77 -1.13
N GLY A 66 38.05 7.60 -0.16
CA GLY A 66 38.54 8.68 0.70
C GLY A 66 39.44 9.67 -0.04
N SER A 67 39.32 10.96 0.28
CA SER A 67 40.15 12.03 -0.32
C SER A 67 41.61 12.00 0.14
N ARG A 68 41.92 11.24 1.19
CA ARG A 68 43.27 10.97 1.69
C ARG A 68 43.52 9.47 1.59
N ASN A 69 44.20 9.03 0.52
CA ASN A 69 44.50 7.64 0.15
C ASN A 69 45.37 6.85 1.15
N SER A 70 45.23 7.03 2.47
CA SER A 70 46.13 6.39 3.44
C SER A 70 45.53 6.07 4.81
N CYS A 71 44.37 6.62 5.18
CA CYS A 71 43.72 6.26 6.44
C CYS A 71 42.19 6.35 6.35
N ILE A 72 41.51 5.33 6.86
CA ILE A 72 40.11 5.41 7.22
C ILE A 72 39.99 6.37 8.42
N ASP A 73 39.06 7.32 8.34
CA ASP A 73 38.71 8.20 9.45
C ASP A 73 37.83 7.47 10.47
N GLU A 74 37.65 8.06 11.65
CA GLU A 74 36.89 7.42 12.73
C GLU A 74 35.44 7.09 12.32
N ALA A 75 34.84 7.93 11.46
CA ALA A 75 33.51 7.71 10.92
C ALA A 75 33.45 6.50 9.97
N GLY A 76 34.41 6.37 9.04
CA GLY A 76 34.52 5.22 8.16
C GLY A 76 34.80 3.93 8.91
N ALA A 77 35.61 3.99 9.98
CA ALA A 77 35.89 2.82 10.82
C ALA A 77 34.64 2.35 11.58
N LEU A 78 33.86 3.29 12.11
CA LEU A 78 32.58 2.99 12.76
C LEU A 78 31.57 2.39 11.76
N ALA A 79 31.48 2.94 10.54
CA ALA A 79 30.57 2.46 9.51
C ALA A 79 30.87 1.00 9.12
N VAL A 80 32.14 0.68 8.85
CA VAL A 80 32.60 -0.69 8.56
C VAL A 80 32.28 -1.65 9.72
N ALA A 81 32.51 -1.22 10.97
CA ALA A 81 32.25 -2.04 12.14
C ALA A 81 30.75 -2.35 12.31
N LEU A 82 29.89 -1.35 12.10
CA LEU A 82 28.43 -1.52 12.17
C LEU A 82 27.93 -2.45 11.06
N SER A 83 28.32 -2.21 9.81
CA SER A 83 27.95 -3.08 8.69
C SER A 83 28.40 -4.53 8.91
N SER A 84 29.65 -4.75 9.32
CA SER A 84 30.18 -6.08 9.60
C SER A 84 29.41 -6.79 10.72
N THR A 85 29.00 -6.05 11.75
CA THR A 85 28.19 -6.57 12.87
C THR A 85 26.79 -6.95 12.43
N VAL A 86 26.16 -6.14 11.57
CA VAL A 86 24.85 -6.45 10.97
C VAL A 86 24.96 -7.73 10.14
N PHE A 87 25.95 -7.86 9.25
CA PHE A 87 26.11 -9.08 8.45
C PHE A 87 26.37 -10.31 9.32
N ALA A 88 27.21 -10.23 10.35
CA ALA A 88 27.48 -11.34 11.26
C ALA A 88 26.21 -11.82 11.98
N THR A 89 25.39 -10.88 12.47
CA THR A 89 24.18 -11.18 13.25
C THR A 89 23.01 -11.64 12.37
N THR A 90 22.86 -11.06 11.18
CA THR A 90 21.82 -11.42 10.21
C THR A 90 22.09 -12.79 9.59
N LEU A 91 23.34 -13.09 9.20
CA LEU A 91 23.69 -14.41 8.65
C LEU A 91 23.51 -15.52 9.68
N HIS A 92 23.85 -15.28 10.95
CA HIS A 92 23.60 -16.25 12.02
C HIS A 92 22.10 -16.59 12.16
N LYS A 93 21.22 -15.58 12.05
CA LYS A 93 19.77 -15.81 12.08
C LYS A 93 19.30 -16.58 10.85
N ILE A 94 19.79 -16.24 9.65
CA ILE A 94 19.41 -16.91 8.41
C ILE A 94 19.88 -18.37 8.38
N ASP A 95 21.12 -18.67 8.78
CA ASP A 95 21.61 -20.05 8.84
C ASP A 95 20.81 -20.87 9.87
N ALA A 96 20.45 -20.29 11.03
CA ALA A 96 19.59 -20.94 12.02
C ALA A 96 18.19 -21.26 11.47
N LEU A 97 17.62 -20.37 10.66
CA LEU A 97 16.36 -20.57 9.93
C LEU A 97 16.49 -21.61 8.79
N SER A 98 17.65 -21.71 8.15
CA SER A 98 17.88 -22.63 7.02
C SER A 98 17.96 -24.10 7.42
N THR A 99 18.38 -24.40 8.67
CA THR A 99 18.45 -25.77 9.20
C THR A 99 17.09 -26.40 9.47
N THR A 100 16.00 -25.63 9.49
CA THR A 100 14.66 -26.13 9.88
C THR A 100 13.62 -26.13 8.77
N ALA A 101 13.72 -25.33 7.70
CA ALA A 101 12.94 -25.52 6.47
C ALA A 101 13.30 -24.44 5.46
N PHE A 102 13.92 -24.78 4.33
CA PHE A 102 13.78 -23.96 3.12
C PHE A 102 14.14 -24.71 1.83
N VAL A 103 13.12 -25.23 1.14
CA VAL A 103 13.19 -25.46 -0.30
C VAL A 103 12.60 -24.23 -0.97
N GLY A 104 13.46 -23.44 -1.60
CA GLY A 104 13.08 -22.61 -2.75
C GLY A 104 12.80 -21.13 -2.48
N THR A 105 13.84 -20.33 -2.26
CA THR A 105 13.89 -18.99 -2.86
C THR A 105 15.35 -18.68 -3.20
N ARG A 106 15.69 -18.80 -4.49
CA ARG A 106 16.96 -18.32 -5.05
C ARG A 106 16.89 -16.80 -5.12
N PHE A 107 17.91 -16.12 -4.59
CA PHE A 107 18.25 -14.77 -5.02
C PHE A 107 18.53 -14.80 -6.53
N VAL A 108 17.67 -14.15 -7.32
CA VAL A 108 17.91 -13.89 -8.74
C VAL A 108 18.62 -12.55 -8.84
N MET A 109 19.95 -12.59 -9.01
CA MET A 109 20.64 -11.53 -9.75
C MET A 109 20.26 -11.73 -11.22
N TYR A 110 19.73 -10.67 -11.85
CA TYR A 110 19.51 -10.68 -13.29
C TYR A 110 20.85 -10.79 -14.00
N ASP A 111 21.04 -11.87 -14.74
CA ASP A 111 21.87 -11.86 -15.94
C ASP A 111 20.95 -12.12 -17.12
N THR A 112 20.99 -11.22 -18.09
CA THR A 112 20.19 -11.28 -19.31
C THR A 112 20.65 -12.45 -20.19
N VAL A 113 19.69 -13.22 -20.72
CA VAL A 113 19.69 -14.00 -21.99
C VAL A 113 18.93 -15.33 -21.82
N GLY A 114 17.87 -15.53 -22.63
CA GLY A 114 17.57 -16.84 -23.24
C GLY A 114 16.42 -17.69 -22.70
N ALA A 115 15.26 -17.53 -23.34
CA ALA A 115 14.15 -18.45 -23.66
C ALA A 115 14.05 -19.90 -23.07
N ASP A 116 12.79 -20.23 -22.74
CA ASP A 116 12.08 -21.53 -22.80
C ASP A 116 12.57 -22.73 -21.96
N LYS A 117 11.74 -23.15 -20.98
CA LYS A 117 11.03 -24.47 -20.97
C LYS A 117 10.21 -24.69 -19.70
N GLN A 118 9.01 -25.26 -19.91
CA GLN A 118 8.04 -25.73 -18.90
C GLN A 118 8.64 -26.69 -17.86
N ARG A 119 8.12 -26.66 -16.61
CA ARG A 119 8.25 -27.77 -15.64
C ARG A 119 6.90 -28.13 -15.01
N LYS A 120 6.50 -29.39 -15.20
CA LYS A 120 5.46 -30.10 -14.45
C LYS A 120 5.99 -30.43 -13.03
N PHE A 121 5.15 -30.29 -12.02
CA PHE A 121 5.42 -30.75 -10.65
C PHE A 121 4.82 -32.13 -10.42
N TYR A 122 5.61 -33.04 -9.82
CA TYR A 122 5.11 -34.23 -9.12
C TYR A 122 5.36 -34.02 -7.62
N SER A 123 4.36 -34.28 -6.79
CA SER A 123 4.45 -34.27 -5.33
C SER A 123 5.03 -35.59 -4.81
N LEU A 124 5.94 -35.51 -3.84
CA LEU A 124 6.38 -36.65 -3.05
C LEU A 124 6.28 -36.29 -1.56
N ASN A 125 5.43 -37.00 -0.83
CA ASN A 125 5.27 -36.89 0.62
C ASN A 125 6.35 -37.71 1.33
N ILE A 126 7.05 -37.13 2.32
CA ILE A 126 7.83 -37.89 3.30
C ILE A 126 7.59 -37.29 4.70
N ALA A 127 7.20 -38.15 5.64
CA ALA A 127 6.94 -37.86 7.05
C ALA A 127 8.24 -37.73 7.88
N PRO A 128 8.24 -37.04 9.04
CA PRO A 128 9.46 -36.80 9.80
C PRO A 128 9.87 -37.97 10.70
N HIS A 129 11.15 -38.31 10.65
CA HIS A 129 11.83 -39.29 11.50
C HIS A 129 12.41 -38.59 12.74
N LYS A 130 12.13 -39.14 13.94
CA LYS A 130 12.72 -38.73 15.23
C LYS A 130 14.24 -38.95 15.24
N THR A 131 15.00 -38.01 15.80
CA THR A 131 16.42 -38.21 16.18
C THR A 131 16.68 -37.82 17.63
N ASN A 132 17.50 -38.66 18.28
CA ASN A 132 17.77 -38.75 19.71
C ASN A 132 18.76 -37.70 20.25
N SER A 133 18.48 -37.21 21.45
CA SER A 133 19.23 -36.23 22.24
C SER A 133 20.37 -36.83 23.07
N LYS A 134 21.45 -37.30 22.45
CA LYS A 134 22.62 -37.84 23.20
C LYS A 134 24.01 -37.27 22.89
N LEU A 135 24.12 -36.20 22.11
CA LEU A 135 25.43 -35.68 21.67
C LEU A 135 25.74 -34.21 22.05
N VAL A 136 25.24 -33.73 23.20
CA VAL A 136 25.56 -32.37 23.71
C VAL A 136 26.28 -32.39 25.07
N LYS A 137 26.75 -33.56 25.55
CA LYS A 137 27.33 -33.69 26.91
C LYS A 137 28.86 -33.80 27.01
N GLN A 138 29.66 -33.46 25.99
CA GLN A 138 31.12 -33.55 26.11
C GLN A 138 31.90 -32.42 25.41
N LEU A 139 31.73 -31.18 25.86
CA LEU A 139 32.76 -30.14 25.67
C LEU A 139 32.61 -29.07 26.76
N THR A 140 33.13 -29.40 27.94
CA THR A 140 33.35 -28.43 29.02
C THR A 140 34.70 -28.75 29.66
N LEU A 141 35.77 -28.14 29.14
CA LEU A 141 37.01 -28.00 29.90
C LEU A 141 37.73 -26.73 29.43
N GLY A 142 37.74 -25.72 30.30
CA GLY A 142 38.29 -24.40 30.03
C GLY A 142 37.76 -23.37 31.02
N THR A 143 37.99 -23.61 32.31
CA THR A 143 37.57 -22.75 33.42
C THR A 143 38.42 -21.49 33.44
N LEU A 144 37.86 -20.34 33.06
CA LEU A 144 38.36 -19.02 33.43
C LEU A 144 37.42 -18.46 34.49
N THR A 145 37.87 -18.49 35.74
CA THR A 145 37.16 -17.91 36.89
C THR A 145 37.15 -16.39 36.79
N VAL A 146 36.01 -15.82 36.42
CA VAL A 146 35.64 -14.44 36.73
C VAL A 146 34.40 -14.50 37.62
N GLY A 147 34.45 -13.77 38.74
CA GLY A 147 33.59 -13.98 39.90
C GLY A 147 32.08 -13.87 39.65
N GLN A 148 31.35 -14.77 40.31
CA GLN A 148 30.15 -14.51 41.10
C GLN A 148 29.28 -13.32 40.65
N LEU A 149 28.75 -13.40 39.44
CA LEU A 149 27.49 -12.76 39.04
C LEU A 149 26.49 -13.89 38.86
N SER A 150 25.67 -14.14 39.89
CA SER A 150 24.43 -14.89 39.73
C SER A 150 23.49 -14.00 38.93
N LEU A 151 23.62 -14.04 37.60
CA LEU A 151 22.61 -13.49 36.70
C LEU A 151 21.40 -14.41 36.82
N ASP A 152 20.37 -13.95 37.52
CA ASP A 152 18.99 -14.44 37.36
C ASP A 152 18.56 -14.17 35.90
N LEU A 153 18.96 -15.07 35.00
CA LEU A 153 18.70 -15.04 33.56
C LEU A 153 17.30 -15.62 33.22
N THR A 154 16.42 -15.76 34.20
CA THR A 154 15.04 -16.24 34.01
C THR A 154 13.99 -15.24 34.50
N ALA A 155 14.32 -13.96 34.61
CA ALA A 155 13.30 -12.93 34.43
C ALA A 155 12.95 -12.91 32.93
N SER A 156 12.17 -13.91 32.49
CA SER A 156 11.44 -13.83 31.23
C SER A 156 10.65 -12.54 31.31
N MET A 157 11.12 -11.48 30.66
CA MET A 157 10.35 -10.25 30.51
C MET A 157 9.07 -10.67 29.81
N GLY A 158 7.98 -10.78 30.58
CA GLY A 158 6.71 -11.23 30.08
C GLY A 158 6.33 -10.37 28.89
N THR A 159 5.83 -11.00 27.83
CA THR A 159 5.29 -10.23 26.71
C THR A 159 4.10 -9.43 27.21
N TYR A 160 4.14 -8.11 27.04
CA TYR A 160 3.06 -7.23 27.45
C TYR A 160 1.82 -7.46 26.57
N GLY A 161 0.64 -7.37 27.20
CA GLY A 161 -0.65 -7.53 26.53
C GLY A 161 -1.65 -6.47 26.96
N TYR A 162 -2.57 -6.12 26.07
CA TYR A 162 -3.68 -5.22 26.35
C TYR A 162 -5.00 -5.92 26.13
N HIS A 163 -5.91 -5.73 27.08
CA HIS A 163 -7.33 -5.98 26.89
C HIS A 163 -8.01 -4.63 26.66
N VAL A 164 -8.63 -4.48 25.51
CA VAL A 164 -9.29 -3.24 25.10
C VAL A 164 -10.76 -3.51 24.85
N VAL A 165 -11.63 -2.64 25.30
CA VAL A 165 -13.06 -2.65 24.94
C VAL A 165 -13.39 -1.33 24.30
N ARG A 166 -13.99 -1.36 23.11
CA ARG A 166 -14.53 -0.18 22.44
C ARG A 166 -16.04 -0.18 22.55
N TYR A 167 -16.61 0.90 23.10
CA TYR A 167 -18.04 1.09 23.25
C TYR A 167 -18.42 2.57 23.20
N ARG A 168 -19.43 2.92 22.40
CA ARG A 168 -19.89 4.29 22.11
C ARG A 168 -18.73 5.21 21.71
N ASN A 169 -17.82 4.70 20.86
CA ASN A 169 -16.62 5.40 20.39
C ASN A 169 -15.65 5.83 21.51
N MET A 170 -15.67 5.12 22.64
CA MET A 170 -14.72 5.25 23.74
C MET A 170 -13.97 3.93 23.91
N TYR A 171 -12.69 4.01 24.24
CA TYR A 171 -11.80 2.88 24.50
C TYR A 171 -11.56 2.77 26.01
N PHE A 172 -11.76 1.57 26.53
CA PHE A 172 -11.43 1.16 27.89
C PHE A 172 -10.27 0.18 27.80
N GLU A 173 -9.13 0.52 28.38
CA GLU A 173 -7.92 -0.29 28.30
C GLU A 173 -7.55 -0.83 29.67
N SER A 174 -7.07 -2.08 29.67
CA SER A 174 -6.40 -2.68 30.82
C SER A 174 -5.10 -3.32 30.36
N HIS A 175 -4.05 -3.07 31.13
CA HIS A 175 -2.69 -3.47 30.83
C HIS A 175 -2.29 -4.74 31.59
N HIS A 176 -1.76 -5.71 30.87
CA HIS A 176 -1.18 -6.93 31.43
C HIS A 176 0.34 -6.90 31.29
N SER A 177 1.02 -6.87 32.43
CA SER A 177 2.48 -6.85 32.50
C SER A 177 3.14 -8.19 32.16
N HIS A 178 2.37 -9.28 32.10
CA HIS A 178 2.89 -10.63 31.88
C HIS A 178 1.96 -11.42 30.96
N ASP A 179 2.57 -12.30 30.17
CA ASP A 179 1.91 -13.33 29.35
C ASP A 179 0.81 -12.85 28.39
N GLY A 180 1.06 -11.76 27.66
CA GLY A 180 0.14 -11.23 26.64
C GLY A 180 -0.12 -12.16 25.45
N TYR A 181 0.45 -13.36 25.41
CA TYR A 181 0.32 -14.29 24.29
C TYR A 181 -1.12 -14.78 24.08
N PRO A 182 -1.45 -15.26 22.87
CA PRO A 182 -2.76 -15.83 22.56
C PRO A 182 -3.17 -16.97 23.48
N THR A 183 -2.24 -17.86 23.85
CA THR A 183 -2.49 -19.00 24.75
C THR A 183 -2.95 -18.61 26.15
N TRP A 184 -2.63 -17.39 26.62
CA TRP A 184 -3.04 -16.95 27.94
C TRP A 184 -4.01 -15.78 27.87
N LEU A 185 -3.53 -14.57 27.59
CA LEU A 185 -4.39 -13.38 27.59
C LEU A 185 -5.46 -13.48 26.49
N GLY A 186 -5.10 -13.94 25.29
CA GLY A 186 -6.03 -14.08 24.18
C GLY A 186 -7.20 -15.01 24.50
N LEU A 187 -6.92 -16.22 24.98
CA LEU A 187 -7.94 -17.17 25.43
C LEU A 187 -8.75 -16.63 26.60
N LYS A 188 -8.11 -15.97 27.56
CA LYS A 188 -8.81 -15.36 28.71
C LYS A 188 -9.84 -14.34 28.23
N VAL A 189 -9.46 -13.42 27.34
CA VAL A 189 -10.39 -12.43 26.77
C VAL A 189 -11.48 -13.12 25.94
N LEU A 190 -11.13 -14.10 25.11
CA LEU A 190 -12.10 -14.87 24.30
C LEU A 190 -13.15 -15.57 25.17
N GLN A 191 -12.72 -16.30 26.19
CA GLN A 191 -13.59 -17.07 27.09
C GLN A 191 -14.56 -16.17 27.85
N LEU A 192 -14.12 -14.98 28.29
CA LEU A 192 -14.99 -14.01 28.97
C LEU A 192 -16.18 -13.61 28.10
N ILE A 193 -15.97 -13.42 26.80
CA ILE A 193 -17.01 -12.98 25.88
C ILE A 193 -17.93 -14.15 25.49
N ARG A 194 -17.38 -15.36 25.39
CA ARG A 194 -18.13 -16.60 25.05
C ARG A 194 -19.09 -17.05 26.14
N GLN A 195 -18.98 -16.53 27.37
CA GLN A 195 -19.94 -16.83 28.44
C GLN A 195 -21.37 -16.46 28.01
N PRO A 196 -22.39 -17.19 28.47
CA PRO A 196 -23.78 -16.81 28.24
C PRO A 196 -24.04 -15.37 28.69
N ASN A 197 -24.53 -14.54 27.78
CA ASN A 197 -24.75 -13.10 27.98
C ASN A 197 -23.47 -12.24 28.13
N GLY A 198 -22.27 -12.77 27.89
CA GLY A 198 -21.01 -12.04 28.06
C GLY A 198 -21.00 -10.67 27.35
N ILE A 199 -21.36 -10.65 26.07
CA ILE A 199 -21.47 -9.40 25.28
C ILE A 199 -22.49 -8.42 25.88
N ALA A 200 -23.66 -8.91 26.29
CA ALA A 200 -24.72 -8.07 26.88
C ALA A 200 -24.26 -7.50 28.23
N THR A 201 -23.59 -8.30 29.06
CA THR A 201 -22.98 -7.87 30.31
C THR A 201 -21.92 -6.80 30.07
N TYR A 202 -21.04 -6.98 29.09
CA TYR A 202 -20.05 -5.96 28.73
C TYR A 202 -20.73 -4.64 28.33
N ARG A 203 -21.70 -4.68 27.42
CA ARG A 203 -22.48 -3.49 27.00
C ARG A 203 -23.15 -2.79 28.20
N GLN A 204 -23.75 -3.55 29.10
CA GLN A 204 -24.37 -3.01 30.31
C GLN A 204 -23.33 -2.33 31.22
N VAL A 205 -22.23 -3.02 31.53
CA VAL A 205 -21.18 -2.52 32.42
C VAL A 205 -20.57 -1.23 31.89
N PHE A 206 -20.15 -1.21 30.62
CA PHE A 206 -19.54 -0.02 30.01
C PHE A 206 -20.57 1.09 29.76
N GLY A 207 -21.84 0.76 29.54
CA GLY A 207 -22.94 1.72 29.51
C GLY A 207 -23.11 2.44 30.85
N GLU A 208 -23.21 1.68 31.95
CA GLU A 208 -23.34 2.24 33.29
C GLU A 208 -22.11 3.06 33.72
N MET A 209 -20.91 2.70 33.26
CA MET A 209 -19.69 3.51 33.45
C MET A 209 -19.76 4.84 32.70
N LEU A 210 -20.18 4.85 31.43
CA LEU A 210 -20.31 6.07 30.64
C LEU A 210 -21.44 6.99 31.14
N ASP A 211 -22.53 6.41 31.63
CA ASP A 211 -23.66 7.14 32.20
C ASP A 211 -23.35 7.69 33.61
N GLY A 212 -22.13 7.45 34.13
CA GLY A 212 -21.68 7.94 35.44
C GLY A 212 -22.33 7.23 36.63
N LEU A 213 -23.04 6.13 36.38
CA LEU A 213 -23.76 5.36 37.40
C LEU A 213 -22.83 4.45 38.21
N LYS A 214 -21.63 4.17 37.68
CA LYS A 214 -20.59 3.37 38.33
C LYS A 214 -19.26 4.11 38.32
N SER A 215 -18.63 4.22 39.49
CA SER A 215 -17.28 4.75 39.58
C SER A 215 -16.27 3.73 39.00
N PRO A 216 -15.24 4.18 38.26
CA PRO A 216 -14.20 3.31 37.71
C PRO A 216 -13.49 2.43 38.76
N SER A 217 -13.53 2.86 40.02
CA SER A 217 -12.88 2.23 41.17
C SER A 217 -13.62 1.04 41.78
N HIS A 218 -14.84 0.72 41.33
CA HIS A 218 -15.49 -0.54 41.70
C HIS A 218 -15.17 -1.61 40.66
N SER A 219 -14.21 -2.49 40.98
CA SER A 219 -13.77 -3.66 40.20
C SER A 219 -14.95 -4.43 39.60
N LEU A 220 -15.30 -4.11 38.35
CA LEU A 220 -16.58 -4.49 37.77
C LEU A 220 -16.57 -5.80 36.99
N LEU A 221 -15.38 -6.37 36.80
CA LEU A 221 -15.19 -7.72 36.34
C LEU A 221 -14.03 -8.30 37.16
N VAL A 222 -14.32 -8.72 38.39
CA VAL A 222 -13.46 -9.71 39.04
C VAL A 222 -13.59 -10.94 38.15
N ILE A 223 -12.63 -11.15 37.25
CA ILE A 223 -12.38 -12.49 36.76
C ILE A 223 -12.06 -13.28 38.02
N GLU A 224 -12.82 -14.34 38.28
CA GLU A 224 -12.82 -15.07 39.55
C GLU A 224 -11.42 -15.54 40.00
N ASP A 225 -10.42 -15.51 39.09
CA ASP A 225 -9.02 -15.86 39.31
C ASP A 225 -8.13 -14.78 39.95
N GLY A 226 -8.67 -13.66 40.45
CA GLY A 226 -7.91 -12.71 41.28
C GLY A 226 -6.95 -11.78 40.53
N ASP A 227 -6.91 -11.83 39.19
CA ASP A 227 -6.26 -10.81 38.37
C ASP A 227 -7.17 -9.59 38.26
N ASN A 228 -6.84 -8.54 39.00
CA ASN A 228 -7.56 -7.27 38.93
C ASN A 228 -7.13 -6.52 37.66
N PHE A 229 -8.07 -6.29 36.75
CA PHE A 229 -7.86 -5.47 35.56
C PHE A 229 -7.91 -4.01 36.00
N ASP A 230 -6.74 -3.38 36.14
CA ASP A 230 -6.67 -1.94 36.36
C ASP A 230 -7.11 -1.24 35.06
N LEU A 231 -8.38 -0.86 35.02
CA LEU A 231 -8.98 -0.12 33.91
C LEU A 231 -8.48 1.32 33.95
N GLN A 232 -7.88 1.77 32.85
CA GLN A 232 -7.56 3.18 32.67
C GLN A 232 -8.84 3.99 32.40
N PRO A 233 -8.82 5.31 32.64
CA PRO A 233 -9.93 6.19 32.27
C PRO A 233 -10.27 6.05 30.78
N PRO A 234 -11.57 6.13 30.42
CA PRO A 234 -11.99 5.96 29.04
C PRO A 234 -11.37 7.03 28.14
N SER A 235 -10.85 6.61 27.00
CA SER A 235 -10.17 7.47 26.03
C SER A 235 -10.89 7.47 24.69
N ARG A 236 -10.89 8.61 23.97
CA ARG A 236 -11.32 8.64 22.56
C ARG A 236 -10.24 8.16 21.59
N ARG A 237 -9.00 8.02 22.07
CA ARG A 237 -7.88 7.52 21.29
C ARG A 237 -7.70 6.05 21.55
N ARG A 238 -7.56 5.29 20.48
CA ARG A 238 -7.17 3.88 20.54
C ARG A 238 -5.80 3.77 21.22
N PRO A 239 -5.56 2.74 22.04
CA PRO A 239 -4.25 2.51 22.66
C PRO A 239 -3.15 2.40 21.58
N PRO A 240 -1.92 2.83 21.87
CA PRO A 240 -0.84 2.79 20.90
C PRO A 240 -0.41 1.35 20.57
N SER A 241 -0.26 1.07 19.28
CA SER A 241 0.19 -0.23 18.73
C SER A 241 1.59 -0.71 19.13
N SER A 242 2.33 0.04 19.94
CA SER A 242 3.72 -0.28 20.31
C SER A 242 3.86 -1.50 21.22
N CYS A 243 2.74 -2.07 21.64
CA CYS A 243 2.68 -3.11 22.66
C CYS A 243 2.51 -4.49 22.03
N GLY A 244 3.06 -5.53 22.68
CA GLY A 244 3.20 -6.87 22.10
C GLY A 244 1.90 -7.43 21.52
N TRP A 245 0.88 -7.56 22.36
CA TRP A 245 -0.44 -8.07 21.95
C TRP A 245 -1.57 -7.16 22.39
N ILE A 246 -2.55 -6.96 21.51
CA ILE A 246 -3.77 -6.19 21.80
C ILE A 246 -4.97 -7.04 21.41
N TYR A 247 -5.79 -7.41 22.39
CA TYR A 247 -7.08 -8.06 22.18
C TYR A 247 -8.17 -7.04 22.42
N GLU A 248 -8.88 -6.68 21.37
CA GLU A 248 -9.90 -5.64 21.43
C GLU A 248 -11.29 -6.19 21.14
N ILE A 249 -12.23 -5.87 22.01
CA ILE A 249 -13.65 -6.17 21.89
C ILE A 249 -14.35 -4.91 21.38
N ASP A 250 -14.62 -4.85 20.09
CA ASP A 250 -15.35 -3.75 19.48
C ASP A 250 -16.86 -4.03 19.55
N LEU A 251 -17.50 -3.51 20.61
CA LEU A 251 -18.94 -3.67 20.86
C LEU A 251 -19.79 -2.75 19.97
N ASP A 252 -19.18 -1.77 19.31
CA ASP A 252 -19.85 -0.87 18.38
C ASP A 252 -20.07 -1.55 17.02
N HIS A 253 -19.14 -2.41 16.61
CA HIS A 253 -19.20 -3.14 15.33
C HIS A 253 -19.46 -4.64 15.47
N ASP A 254 -19.54 -5.16 16.70
CA ASP A 254 -19.61 -6.61 17.00
C ASP A 254 -18.41 -7.39 16.43
N ILE A 255 -17.20 -6.88 16.65
CA ILE A 255 -15.94 -7.45 16.14
C ILE A 255 -14.94 -7.72 17.26
N PHE A 256 -14.28 -8.88 17.20
CA PHE A 256 -13.08 -9.19 17.96
C PHE A 256 -11.84 -8.87 17.13
N HIS A 257 -11.01 -7.97 17.64
CA HIS A 257 -9.77 -7.51 17.02
C HIS A 257 -8.55 -8.11 17.69
N VAL A 258 -7.51 -8.39 16.89
CA VAL A 258 -6.20 -8.82 17.36
C VAL A 258 -5.14 -7.94 16.72
N ASN A 259 -4.33 -7.29 17.54
CA ASN A 259 -3.32 -6.32 17.11
C ASN A 259 -3.89 -5.27 16.16
N GLU A 260 -5.05 -4.73 16.55
CA GLU A 260 -5.82 -3.68 15.86
C GLU A 260 -6.55 -4.12 14.58
N MET A 261 -6.36 -5.37 14.17
CA MET A 261 -6.90 -5.93 12.93
C MET A 261 -8.18 -6.72 13.24
N PRO A 262 -9.24 -6.62 12.41
CA PRO A 262 -10.48 -7.34 12.66
C PRO A 262 -10.33 -8.83 12.35
N PHE A 263 -10.69 -9.70 13.29
CA PHE A 263 -10.57 -11.16 13.14
C PHE A 263 -11.94 -11.83 13.11
N PHE A 264 -12.68 -11.75 14.22
CA PHE A 264 -13.89 -12.55 14.42
C PHE A 264 -15.14 -11.70 14.63
N SER A 265 -16.30 -12.22 14.24
CA SER A 265 -17.58 -11.66 14.66
C SER A 265 -17.85 -12.06 16.11
N LEU A 266 -18.30 -11.11 16.95
CA LEU A 266 -18.71 -11.43 18.31
C LEU A 266 -19.93 -12.37 18.36
N ASP A 267 -20.74 -12.42 17.29
CA ASP A 267 -21.87 -13.35 17.17
C ASP A 267 -21.43 -14.83 17.10
N CYS A 268 -20.22 -15.09 16.63
CA CYS A 268 -19.75 -16.45 16.33
C CYS A 268 -18.24 -16.56 16.58
N LEU A 269 -17.85 -16.43 17.85
CA LEU A 269 -16.46 -16.61 18.27
C LEU A 269 -16.01 -18.08 18.09
N PRO A 270 -14.75 -18.32 17.68
CA PRO A 270 -14.18 -19.67 17.63
C PRO A 270 -14.08 -20.29 19.04
N ASP A 271 -13.96 -21.60 19.10
CA ASP A 271 -13.53 -22.26 20.33
C ASP A 271 -12.03 -22.05 20.61
N ASP A 272 -11.56 -22.52 21.77
CA ASP A 272 -10.21 -22.22 22.26
C ASP A 272 -9.14 -22.84 21.34
N ASP A 273 -9.34 -24.08 20.90
CA ASP A 273 -8.42 -24.77 20.00
C ASP A 273 -8.39 -24.11 18.62
N ALA A 274 -9.55 -23.73 18.07
CA ALA A 274 -9.64 -23.02 16.80
C ALA A 274 -9.02 -21.62 16.89
N PHE A 275 -9.24 -20.89 18.00
CA PHE A 275 -8.62 -19.59 18.22
C PHE A 275 -7.09 -19.67 18.19
N LEU A 276 -6.50 -20.64 18.92
CA LEU A 276 -5.06 -20.86 18.92
C LEU A 276 -4.52 -21.39 17.59
N GLN A 277 -5.33 -22.14 16.85
CA GLN A 277 -4.97 -22.54 15.49
C GLN A 277 -4.89 -21.32 14.56
N TYR A 278 -5.78 -20.35 14.71
CA TYR A 278 -5.82 -19.15 13.89
C TYR A 278 -4.79 -18.10 14.31
N ILE A 279 -4.42 -18.07 15.59
CA ILE A 279 -3.49 -17.11 16.18
C ILE A 279 -2.50 -17.85 17.09
N PRO A 280 -1.55 -18.63 16.55
CA PRO A 280 -0.61 -19.39 17.38
C PRO A 280 0.48 -18.46 17.94
N ASP A 281 0.95 -18.75 19.16
CA ASP A 281 1.95 -17.93 19.86
C ASP A 281 3.26 -17.77 19.07
N GLU A 282 3.68 -18.82 18.36
CA GLU A 282 4.97 -18.86 17.67
C GLU A 282 4.94 -18.20 16.29
N TYR A 283 3.76 -18.10 15.65
CA TYR A 283 3.65 -17.63 14.27
C TYR A 283 2.33 -16.90 13.99
N ILE A 284 2.30 -15.60 14.23
CA ILE A 284 1.18 -14.77 13.79
C ILE A 284 1.07 -14.86 12.27
N HIS A 285 -0.09 -15.31 11.80
CA HIS A 285 -0.40 -15.30 10.38
C HIS A 285 -0.37 -13.87 9.85
N LYS A 286 0.54 -13.66 8.90
CA LYS A 286 0.63 -12.40 8.16
C LYS A 286 -0.03 -12.55 6.80
N ASP A 287 -0.71 -11.50 6.37
CA ASP A 287 -1.16 -11.36 4.99
C ASP A 287 0.02 -11.14 4.02
N HIS A 288 -0.25 -10.99 2.72
CA HIS A 288 0.80 -10.78 1.73
C HIS A 288 1.47 -9.39 1.83
N TYR A 289 0.97 -8.50 2.68
CA TYR A 289 1.49 -7.15 2.92
C TYR A 289 2.16 -7.03 4.29
N GLY A 290 2.22 -8.12 5.08
CA GLY A 290 2.93 -8.19 6.35
C GLY A 290 2.10 -7.85 7.58
N HIS A 291 0.79 -7.62 7.45
CA HIS A 291 -0.08 -7.35 8.61
C HIS A 291 -0.59 -8.63 9.23
N THR A 292 -0.80 -8.60 10.54
CA THR A 292 -1.54 -9.63 11.28
C THR A 292 -2.93 -9.77 10.69
N ALA A 293 -3.28 -10.95 10.18
CA ALA A 293 -4.56 -11.13 9.51
C ALA A 293 -5.17 -12.49 9.80
N CYS A 294 -6.49 -12.52 9.83
CA CYS A 294 -7.31 -13.71 9.92
C CYS A 294 -6.99 -14.63 8.72
N PRO A 295 -6.55 -15.89 8.92
CA PRO A 295 -6.20 -16.78 7.83
C PRO A 295 -7.37 -16.95 6.85
N SER A 296 -7.06 -17.04 5.54
CA SER A 296 -8.08 -17.24 4.50
C SER A 296 -8.87 -18.55 4.60
N ARG A 297 -8.37 -19.51 5.41
CA ARG A 297 -9.01 -20.79 5.70
C ARG A 297 -10.03 -20.72 6.84
N ASN A 298 -10.15 -19.57 7.51
CA ASN A 298 -11.09 -19.45 8.62
C ASN A 298 -12.52 -19.65 8.09
N PRO A 299 -13.32 -20.48 8.79
CA PRO A 299 -14.71 -20.68 8.44
C PRO A 299 -15.44 -19.34 8.31
N PRO A 300 -16.20 -19.12 7.21
CA PRO A 300 -16.88 -17.84 6.96
C PRO A 300 -17.77 -17.36 8.11
N GLU A 301 -18.31 -18.28 8.91
CA GLU A 301 -19.14 -18.00 10.08
C GLU A 301 -18.41 -17.24 11.18
N HIS A 302 -17.11 -17.53 11.39
CA HIS A 302 -16.32 -16.83 12.42
C HIS A 302 -15.83 -15.48 11.95
N LYS A 303 -15.72 -15.26 10.63
CA LYS A 303 -15.17 -14.04 10.08
C LYS A 303 -16.05 -12.85 10.44
N TYR A 304 -15.42 -11.72 10.79
CA TYR A 304 -16.15 -10.49 11.03
C TYR A 304 -17.03 -10.14 9.82
N LYS A 305 -18.23 -9.64 10.11
CA LYS A 305 -19.19 -9.19 9.09
C LYS A 305 -18.87 -7.74 8.77
N LYS A 306 -18.89 -7.39 7.49
CA LYS A 306 -18.82 -5.99 7.08
C LYS A 306 -20.12 -5.29 7.49
N PRO A 307 -20.08 -3.98 7.80
CA PRO A 307 -21.29 -3.20 8.00
C PRO A 307 -22.29 -3.40 6.86
N THR A 308 -23.57 -3.35 7.22
CA THR A 308 -24.63 -3.32 6.20
C THR A 308 -24.53 -1.97 5.48
N PRO A 309 -24.62 -1.92 4.13
CA PRO A 309 -24.64 -0.67 3.41
C PRO A 309 -25.72 0.29 3.96
N PRO A 310 -25.44 1.61 4.02
CA PRO A 310 -26.38 2.57 4.56
C PRO A 310 -27.64 2.65 3.70
N ILE A 311 -28.78 2.96 4.34
CA ILE A 311 -30.05 3.17 3.63
C ILE A 311 -29.94 4.47 2.83
N VAL A 312 -30.05 4.36 1.51
CA VAL A 312 -29.98 5.51 0.58
C VAL A 312 -31.38 6.06 0.30
N ASP A 313 -31.60 7.33 0.65
CA ASP A 313 -32.87 8.02 0.42
C ASP A 313 -33.16 8.18 -1.07
N ASN A 314 -34.43 8.24 -1.45
CA ASN A 314 -34.81 8.42 -2.85
C ASN A 314 -34.41 9.81 -3.39
N SER A 315 -34.31 10.82 -2.53
CA SER A 315 -33.84 12.16 -2.91
C SER A 315 -32.39 12.15 -3.38
N ASP A 316 -31.53 11.33 -2.77
CA ASP A 316 -30.14 11.14 -3.21
C ASP A 316 -30.03 10.51 -4.60
N LEU A 317 -31.08 9.82 -5.05
CA LEU A 317 -31.18 9.19 -6.37
C LEU A 317 -31.85 10.09 -7.42
N ALA A 318 -32.38 11.25 -7.03
CA ALA A 318 -33.22 12.08 -7.90
C ALA A 318 -32.51 12.49 -9.20
N THR A 319 -31.23 12.91 -9.13
CA THR A 319 -30.47 13.28 -10.33
C THR A 319 -30.19 12.08 -11.22
N TYR A 320 -29.80 10.95 -10.63
CA TYR A 320 -29.58 9.71 -11.38
C TYR A 320 -30.83 9.26 -12.15
N GLN A 321 -32.01 9.38 -11.53
CA GLN A 321 -33.29 8.95 -12.11
C GLN A 321 -33.85 9.95 -13.14
N SER A 322 -33.64 11.24 -12.94
CA SER A 322 -34.16 12.30 -13.82
C SER A 322 -33.31 12.50 -15.09
N MET A 323 -32.02 12.19 -15.03
CA MET A 323 -31.13 12.37 -16.17
C MET A 323 -31.10 11.17 -17.11
N MET A 324 -30.85 11.44 -18.39
CA MET A 324 -30.74 10.41 -19.41
C MET A 324 -29.44 9.61 -19.25
N CYS A 325 -29.55 8.44 -18.65
CA CYS A 325 -28.48 7.45 -18.61
C CYS A 325 -28.33 6.79 -19.99
N THR A 326 -27.21 7.06 -20.66
CA THR A 326 -26.88 6.46 -21.98
C THR A 326 -26.32 5.05 -21.87
N GLY A 327 -25.90 4.65 -20.67
CA GLY A 327 -25.43 3.31 -20.37
C GLY A 327 -25.09 3.16 -18.90
N SER A 328 -25.66 2.14 -18.26
CA SER A 328 -25.27 1.68 -16.93
C SER A 328 -24.35 0.47 -17.07
N GLN A 329 -23.28 0.41 -16.26
CA GLN A 329 -22.29 -0.67 -16.30
C GLN A 329 -21.58 -0.80 -17.66
N VAL A 330 -21.26 0.33 -18.29
CA VAL A 330 -20.52 0.36 -19.55
C VAL A 330 -19.10 -0.15 -19.33
N ALA A 331 -18.59 -0.96 -20.24
CA ALA A 331 -17.18 -1.37 -20.23
C ALA A 331 -16.26 -0.13 -20.27
N LEU A 332 -15.13 -0.20 -19.59
CA LEU A 332 -14.18 0.91 -19.49
C LEU A 332 -13.75 1.43 -20.87
N SER A 333 -13.50 0.53 -21.81
CA SER A 333 -13.14 0.82 -23.20
C SER A 333 -14.20 1.67 -23.90
N GLY A 334 -15.46 1.27 -23.81
CA GLY A 334 -16.60 2.03 -24.35
C GLY A 334 -16.77 3.39 -23.68
N LEU A 335 -16.56 3.47 -22.36
CA LEU A 335 -16.68 4.73 -21.61
C LEU A 335 -15.61 5.74 -22.03
N LEU A 336 -14.35 5.31 -22.07
CA LEU A 336 -13.19 6.15 -22.36
C LEU A 336 -12.87 6.27 -23.87
N ALA A 337 -13.57 5.51 -24.72
CA ALA A 337 -13.27 5.37 -26.14
C ALA A 337 -11.82 4.90 -26.41
N ILE A 338 -11.38 3.87 -25.68
CA ILE A 338 -10.04 3.27 -25.78
C ILE A 338 -10.13 1.78 -26.11
N ASN A 339 -9.01 1.18 -26.54
CA ASN A 339 -8.94 -0.25 -26.84
C ASN A 339 -9.04 -1.10 -25.57
N ASP A 340 -9.65 -2.30 -25.66
CA ASP A 340 -9.68 -3.23 -24.52
C ASP A 340 -8.28 -3.72 -24.13
N ILE A 341 -7.39 -3.89 -25.12
CA ILE A 341 -6.01 -4.30 -24.93
C ILE A 341 -5.19 -3.10 -24.45
N LEU A 342 -4.41 -3.30 -23.38
CA LEU A 342 -3.47 -2.31 -22.87
C LEU A 342 -2.30 -2.14 -23.86
N SER A 343 -1.97 -0.89 -24.17
CA SER A 343 -0.69 -0.59 -24.83
C SER A 343 0.48 -0.88 -23.88
N GLN A 344 1.70 -0.92 -24.42
CA GLN A 344 2.91 -1.10 -23.60
C GLN A 344 3.06 -0.02 -22.53
N ASP A 345 2.79 1.24 -22.88
CA ASP A 345 2.89 2.37 -21.95
C ASP A 345 1.79 2.32 -20.88
N GLU A 346 0.58 1.89 -21.25
CA GLU A 346 -0.51 1.67 -20.30
C GLU A 346 -0.15 0.55 -19.33
N HIS A 347 0.44 -0.55 -19.81
CA HIS A 347 0.94 -1.62 -18.95
C HIS A 347 1.95 -1.12 -17.93
N VAL A 348 2.96 -0.34 -18.35
CA VAL A 348 3.95 0.25 -17.44
C VAL A 348 3.27 1.12 -16.38
N ARG A 349 2.30 1.94 -16.78
CA ARG A 349 1.56 2.80 -15.84
C ARG A 349 0.70 2.01 -14.86
N VAL A 350 0.02 0.97 -15.33
CA VAL A 350 -0.78 0.07 -14.47
C VAL A 350 0.13 -0.60 -13.45
N THR A 351 1.23 -1.22 -13.88
CA THR A 351 2.18 -1.88 -13.00
C THR A 351 2.82 -0.91 -12.01
N LEU A 352 3.13 0.32 -12.42
CA LEU A 352 3.61 1.33 -11.49
C LEU A 352 2.56 1.64 -10.41
N LEU A 353 1.30 1.83 -10.80
CA LEU A 353 0.22 2.10 -9.87
C LEU A 353 -0.02 0.93 -8.90
N GLU A 354 0.05 -0.31 -9.40
CA GLU A 354 0.00 -1.53 -8.57
C GLU A 354 1.09 -1.54 -7.50
N VAL A 355 2.35 -1.22 -7.87
CA VAL A 355 3.47 -1.15 -6.92
C VAL A 355 3.21 -0.09 -5.86
N MET A 356 2.77 1.11 -6.27
CA MET A 356 2.53 2.21 -5.33
C MET A 356 1.39 1.89 -4.36
N ILE A 357 0.29 1.31 -4.85
CA ILE A 357 -0.82 0.86 -3.99
C ILE A 357 -0.35 -0.27 -3.07
N GLY A 358 0.48 -1.19 -3.56
CA GLY A 358 1.11 -2.21 -2.73
C GLY A 358 1.95 -1.61 -1.61
N GLN A 359 2.73 -0.56 -1.87
CA GLN A 359 3.49 0.15 -0.83
C GLN A 359 2.59 0.81 0.21
N CYS A 360 1.48 1.42 -0.21
CA CYS A 360 0.47 1.92 0.72
C CYS A 360 -0.06 0.79 1.61
N MET A 361 -0.34 -0.36 1.01
CA MET A 361 -0.84 -1.52 1.73
C MET A 361 0.21 -2.11 2.67
N VAL A 362 1.53 -2.09 2.40
CA VAL A 362 2.57 -2.58 3.32
C VAL A 362 2.71 -1.70 4.57
N SER A 363 2.43 -0.39 4.45
CA SER A 363 2.53 0.54 5.58
C SER A 363 1.55 0.15 6.69
N SER A 364 2.06 -0.17 7.88
CA SER A 364 1.23 -0.53 9.05
C SER A 364 0.20 0.54 9.38
N ALA A 365 0.59 1.82 9.33
CA ALA A 365 -0.32 2.93 9.62
C ALA A 365 -1.47 3.02 8.60
N ILE A 366 -1.17 2.86 7.30
CA ILE A 366 -2.18 2.96 6.24
C ILE A 366 -3.05 1.68 6.20
N GLY A 367 -2.43 0.51 6.33
CA GLY A 367 -3.12 -0.78 6.35
C GLY A 367 -4.23 -0.82 7.40
N LYS A 368 -3.93 -0.39 8.63
CA LYS A 368 -4.91 -0.28 9.72
C LYS A 368 -6.09 0.62 9.36
N GLU A 369 -5.82 1.79 8.80
CA GLU A 369 -6.85 2.74 8.41
C GLU A 369 -7.70 2.23 7.23
N ILE A 370 -7.12 1.45 6.31
CA ILE A 370 -7.88 0.77 5.25
C ILE A 370 -8.93 -0.16 5.85
N TYR A 371 -8.58 -0.94 6.88
CA TYR A 371 -9.56 -1.78 7.58
C TYR A 371 -10.62 -0.93 8.29
N GLN A 372 -10.25 0.16 8.95
CA GLN A 372 -11.22 1.04 9.61
C GLN A 372 -12.19 1.72 8.63
N ILE A 373 -11.73 2.05 7.41
CA ILE A 373 -12.60 2.53 6.33
C ILE A 373 -13.61 1.45 5.92
N GLU A 374 -13.23 0.17 5.94
CA GLU A 374 -14.14 -0.95 5.65
C GLU A 374 -15.25 -1.08 6.70
N LEU A 375 -14.95 -0.71 7.95
CA LEU A 375 -15.87 -0.81 9.08
C LEU A 375 -16.76 0.43 9.28
N SER A 376 -16.56 1.49 8.49
CA SER A 376 -17.39 2.70 8.57
C SER A 376 -18.78 2.42 8.02
N ASN A 377 -19.86 2.71 8.77
CA ASN A 377 -21.24 2.47 8.32
C ASN A 377 -21.68 3.45 7.23
N ASP A 378 -21.17 4.68 7.29
CA ASP A 378 -21.48 5.74 6.34
C ASP A 378 -20.23 6.57 5.99
N HIS A 379 -20.26 7.22 4.83
CA HIS A 379 -19.22 8.14 4.40
C HIS A 379 -19.01 9.33 5.35
N ASN A 380 -20.01 9.69 6.16
CA ASN A 380 -19.89 10.73 7.18
C ASN A 380 -19.07 10.29 8.40
N GLU A 381 -18.96 8.97 8.66
CA GLU A 381 -18.18 8.42 9.77
C GLU A 381 -16.68 8.35 9.46
N VAL A 382 -16.31 8.47 8.19
CA VAL A 382 -14.91 8.48 7.76
C VAL A 382 -14.18 9.67 8.40
N THR A 383 -13.10 9.37 9.11
CA THR A 383 -12.27 10.38 9.79
C THR A 383 -11.44 11.18 8.79
N ASP A 384 -10.89 12.33 9.21
CA ASP A 384 -10.04 13.14 8.33
C ASP A 384 -8.78 12.40 7.88
N ASN A 385 -8.21 11.53 8.72
CA ASN A 385 -7.06 10.70 8.37
C ASN A 385 -7.43 9.66 7.30
N GLN A 386 -8.54 8.96 7.51
CA GLN A 386 -9.08 7.97 6.57
C GLN A 386 -9.45 8.60 5.22
N TRP A 387 -10.12 9.76 5.26
CA TRP A 387 -10.46 10.51 4.07
C TRP A 387 -9.19 10.95 3.32
N SER A 388 -8.17 11.42 4.03
CA SER A 388 -6.89 11.81 3.43
C SER A 388 -6.19 10.64 2.77
N ILE A 389 -6.18 9.45 3.39
CA ILE A 389 -5.66 8.21 2.81
C ILE A 389 -6.43 7.83 1.55
N ALA A 390 -7.77 7.83 1.61
CA ALA A 390 -8.61 7.49 0.47
C ALA A 390 -8.39 8.47 -0.71
N CYS A 391 -8.33 9.77 -0.43
CA CYS A 391 -8.02 10.79 -1.43
C CYS A 391 -6.62 10.63 -2.01
N PHE A 392 -5.61 10.35 -1.18
CA PHE A 392 -4.25 10.10 -1.61
C PHE A 392 -4.20 8.91 -2.59
N MET A 393 -4.81 7.77 -2.22
CA MET A 393 -4.88 6.58 -3.07
C MET A 393 -5.63 6.80 -4.38
N ALA A 394 -6.71 7.59 -4.36
CA ALA A 394 -7.41 7.96 -5.60
C ALA A 394 -6.57 8.90 -6.48
N SER A 395 -5.87 9.85 -5.85
CA SER A 395 -5.11 10.91 -6.54
C SER A 395 -3.81 10.41 -7.14
N ILE A 396 -3.23 9.34 -6.62
CA ILE A 396 -1.94 8.79 -7.08
C ILE A 396 -1.97 8.38 -8.57
N ALA A 397 -3.15 8.06 -9.12
CA ALA A 397 -3.33 7.80 -10.54
C ALA A 397 -3.24 9.06 -11.43
N PHE A 398 -3.38 10.26 -10.85
CA PHE A 398 -3.45 11.55 -11.56
C PHE A 398 -2.26 12.45 -11.31
N VAL A 399 -1.47 12.19 -10.26
CA VAL A 399 -0.27 12.98 -9.96
C VAL A 399 0.90 12.47 -10.79
N PRO A 400 1.72 13.36 -11.39
CA PRO A 400 2.98 12.98 -12.02
C PRO A 400 3.87 12.29 -10.99
N GLN A 401 4.26 11.07 -11.29
CA GLN A 401 5.13 10.30 -10.41
C GLN A 401 6.56 10.79 -10.57
N MET A 402 6.97 11.66 -9.64
CA MET A 402 8.30 12.22 -9.57
C MET A 402 9.08 11.53 -8.46
N PHE A 403 10.02 10.68 -8.85
CA PHE A 403 10.96 10.02 -7.94
C PHE A 403 12.17 10.95 -7.77
N ASP A 404 12.06 11.90 -6.85
CA ASP A 404 13.22 12.66 -6.39
C ASP A 404 13.75 12.01 -5.10
N ASP A 405 15.02 12.22 -4.78
CA ASP A 405 15.73 11.64 -3.61
C ASP A 405 15.16 12.15 -2.25
N ILE A 406 14.12 12.96 -2.32
CA ILE A 406 13.46 13.57 -1.17
C ILE A 406 12.34 12.63 -0.73
N GLN A 407 12.51 12.06 0.47
CA GLN A 407 11.61 11.15 1.20
C GLN A 407 10.15 11.65 1.40
N HIS A 408 9.73 12.72 0.72
CA HIS A 408 8.44 13.35 0.86
C HIS A 408 7.85 13.54 -0.53
N ALA A 409 7.07 12.56 -0.98
CA ALA A 409 6.18 12.80 -2.11
C ALA A 409 5.33 14.03 -1.77
N TYR A 410 5.51 15.13 -2.51
CA TYR A 410 4.81 16.38 -2.22
C TYR A 410 3.35 16.21 -2.61
N HIS A 411 2.51 15.86 -1.65
CA HIS A 411 1.07 15.92 -1.80
C HIS A 411 0.60 17.25 -1.21
N PRO A 412 -0.12 18.10 -1.98
CA PRO A 412 -0.70 19.30 -1.43
C PRO A 412 -1.59 18.91 -0.24
N GLU A 413 -1.53 19.69 0.84
CA GLU A 413 -2.35 19.46 2.02
C GLU A 413 -3.84 19.41 1.60
N LEU A 414 -4.44 18.23 1.71
CA LEU A 414 -5.80 18.00 1.28
C LEU A 414 -6.75 18.46 2.37
N LYS A 415 -7.41 19.60 2.16
CA LYS A 415 -8.54 19.99 3.00
C LYS A 415 -9.72 19.09 2.71
N ARG A 416 -10.37 18.54 3.74
CA ARG A 416 -11.58 17.73 3.60
C ARG A 416 -12.61 18.48 2.77
N LYS A 417 -12.88 17.92 1.59
CA LYS A 417 -13.90 18.39 0.65
C LYS A 417 -14.66 17.17 0.18
N GLU A 418 -15.97 17.30 0.04
CA GLU A 418 -16.77 16.23 -0.55
C GLU A 418 -16.28 15.89 -1.97
N PHE A 419 -15.89 16.92 -2.74
CA PHE A 419 -15.42 16.81 -4.11
C PHE A 419 -14.02 17.40 -4.28
N THR A 420 -13.12 16.62 -4.88
CA THR A 420 -11.76 17.04 -5.19
C THR A 420 -11.50 16.96 -6.69
N TRP A 421 -11.30 18.10 -7.34
CA TRP A 421 -10.90 18.15 -8.75
C TRP A 421 -9.42 17.84 -8.89
N VAL A 422 -9.12 16.61 -9.33
CA VAL A 422 -7.75 16.14 -9.58
C VAL A 422 -7.23 16.61 -10.95
N ARG A 423 -8.13 16.95 -11.87
CA ARG A 423 -7.86 17.54 -13.20
C ARG A 423 -8.92 18.58 -13.54
N GLU A 424 -8.72 19.32 -14.63
CA GLU A 424 -9.73 20.29 -15.10
C GLU A 424 -11.06 19.62 -15.49
N ASP A 425 -11.01 18.37 -15.94
CA ASP A 425 -12.15 17.58 -16.42
C ASP A 425 -12.51 16.42 -15.49
N THR A 426 -11.79 16.19 -14.39
CA THR A 426 -11.95 15.00 -13.54
C THR A 426 -12.11 15.38 -12.07
N VAL A 427 -13.21 14.92 -11.46
CA VAL A 427 -13.54 15.11 -10.05
C VAL A 427 -13.61 13.77 -9.32
N VAL A 428 -13.08 13.72 -8.09
CA VAL A 428 -13.14 12.56 -7.19
C VAL A 428 -14.12 12.85 -6.07
N CYS A 429 -14.96 11.88 -5.75
CA CYS A 429 -15.83 11.84 -4.58
C CYS A 429 -15.46 10.60 -3.75
N ILE A 430 -15.16 10.79 -2.46
CA ILE A 430 -14.93 9.68 -1.53
C ILE A 430 -16.28 9.17 -1.05
N ALA A 431 -16.50 7.87 -1.22
CA ALA A 431 -17.74 7.17 -0.91
C ALA A 431 -17.45 5.92 -0.08
N THR A 432 -18.48 5.26 0.43
CA THR A 432 -18.40 3.94 1.05
C THR A 432 -19.34 2.98 0.33
N HIS A 433 -19.17 1.67 0.52
CA HIS A 433 -20.12 0.65 0.04
C HIS A 433 -20.47 0.69 -1.45
N LEU A 434 -19.55 1.06 -2.35
CA LEU A 434 -19.84 1.16 -3.79
C LEU A 434 -20.24 -0.18 -4.44
N TYR A 435 -20.00 -1.31 -3.77
CA TYR A 435 -20.51 -2.61 -4.20
C TYR A 435 -22.04 -2.70 -4.10
N ASP A 436 -22.67 -1.90 -3.23
CA ASP A 436 -24.12 -1.77 -3.18
C ASP A 436 -24.62 -0.88 -4.33
N LYS A 437 -25.68 -1.33 -4.99
CA LYS A 437 -26.22 -0.67 -6.18
C LYS A 437 -26.78 0.71 -5.87
N ARG A 438 -27.48 0.90 -4.73
CA ARG A 438 -28.08 2.19 -4.38
C ARG A 438 -27.00 3.17 -3.93
N CYS A 439 -26.02 2.73 -3.15
CA CYS A 439 -24.86 3.54 -2.76
C CYS A 439 -24.06 4.01 -3.98
N LEU A 440 -23.84 3.12 -4.96
CA LEU A 440 -23.24 3.48 -6.24
C LEU A 440 -24.06 4.55 -6.97
N GLN A 441 -25.38 4.35 -7.13
CA GLN A 441 -26.25 5.30 -7.83
C GLN A 441 -26.30 6.67 -7.15
N ALA A 442 -26.35 6.72 -5.82
CA ALA A 442 -26.27 7.98 -5.05
C ALA A 442 -24.92 8.68 -5.24
N SER A 443 -23.82 7.92 -5.24
CA SER A 443 -22.49 8.48 -5.51
C SER A 443 -22.38 9.06 -6.93
N VAL A 444 -22.97 8.38 -7.92
CA VAL A 444 -23.08 8.87 -9.30
C VAL A 444 -23.94 10.14 -9.36
N SER A 445 -25.09 10.16 -8.70
CA SER A 445 -26.00 11.31 -8.59
C SER A 445 -25.27 12.56 -8.04
N ARG A 446 -24.53 12.38 -6.94
CA ARG A 446 -23.69 13.43 -6.31
C ARG A 446 -22.62 13.97 -7.25
N LEU A 447 -21.89 13.08 -7.94
CA LEU A 447 -20.86 13.48 -8.91
C LEU A 447 -21.44 14.28 -10.08
N ILE A 448 -22.61 13.87 -10.58
CA ILE A 448 -23.31 14.57 -11.65
C ILE A 448 -23.68 15.99 -11.20
N ASN A 449 -24.28 16.14 -10.01
CA ASN A 449 -24.61 17.45 -9.44
C ASN A 449 -23.36 18.33 -9.30
N ALA A 450 -22.27 17.80 -8.72
CA ALA A 450 -21.03 18.54 -8.56
C ALA A 450 -20.43 19.03 -9.89
N ILE A 451 -20.52 18.22 -10.95
CA ILE A 451 -20.08 18.61 -12.30
C ILE A 451 -20.97 19.72 -12.86
N ILE A 452 -22.30 19.64 -12.70
CA ILE A 452 -23.24 20.65 -13.20
C ILE A 452 -22.98 22.00 -12.55
N GLU A 453 -22.87 22.01 -11.23
CA GLU A 453 -22.75 23.21 -10.42
C GLU A 453 -21.43 23.96 -10.69
N GLN A 454 -20.35 23.23 -11.00
CA GLN A 454 -19.01 23.82 -11.09
C GLN A 454 -18.52 24.01 -12.53
N LYS A 455 -19.19 23.46 -13.54
CA LYS A 455 -18.74 23.49 -14.94
C LYS A 455 -19.85 23.93 -15.87
N ASP A 456 -19.86 25.20 -16.24
CA ASP A 456 -20.85 25.76 -17.17
C ASP A 456 -20.59 25.39 -18.63
N ASN A 457 -19.33 25.16 -19.00
CA ASN A 457 -18.93 24.96 -20.38
C ASN A 457 -19.35 23.58 -20.91
N PRO A 458 -19.77 23.48 -22.19
CA PRO A 458 -19.93 22.19 -22.87
C PRO A 458 -18.61 21.39 -22.86
N GLY A 459 -18.70 20.07 -22.69
CA GLY A 459 -17.52 19.22 -22.64
C GLY A 459 -17.79 17.80 -22.13
N HIS A 460 -16.71 17.03 -22.08
CA HIS A 460 -16.69 15.71 -21.47
C HIS A 460 -16.03 15.81 -20.10
N TYR A 461 -16.80 15.52 -19.06
CA TYR A 461 -16.34 15.53 -17.67
C TYR A 461 -16.38 14.12 -17.12
N PHE A 462 -15.49 13.85 -16.17
CA PHE A 462 -15.32 12.56 -15.54
C PHE A 462 -15.48 12.70 -14.03
N GLY A 463 -16.28 11.82 -13.45
CA GLY A 463 -16.43 11.65 -12.01
C GLY A 463 -15.84 10.31 -11.59
N ILE A 464 -15.23 10.27 -10.41
CA ILE A 464 -14.73 9.04 -9.80
C ILE A 464 -15.39 8.91 -8.43
N ALA A 465 -16.26 7.91 -8.28
CA ALA A 465 -16.73 7.51 -6.96
C ALA A 465 -15.70 6.51 -6.42
N PHE A 466 -15.12 6.76 -5.24
CA PHE A 466 -13.99 5.99 -4.72
C PHE A 466 -14.19 5.59 -3.26
N SER A 467 -14.13 4.30 -2.95
CA SER A 467 -14.36 3.77 -1.59
C SER A 467 -13.19 2.96 -1.01
N VAL A 468 -11.97 3.22 -1.49
CA VAL A 468 -10.75 2.44 -1.22
C VAL A 468 -10.82 1.01 -1.75
N PHE A 469 -11.85 0.23 -1.45
CA PHE A 469 -12.03 -1.12 -1.99
C PHE A 469 -12.55 -1.16 -3.42
N HIS A 470 -13.29 -0.14 -3.84
CA HIS A 470 -13.88 -0.06 -5.16
C HIS A 470 -13.77 1.35 -5.73
N CYS A 471 -13.86 1.45 -7.05
CA CYS A 471 -14.07 2.71 -7.75
C CYS A 471 -15.08 2.55 -8.88
N ALA A 472 -15.78 3.62 -9.23
CA ALA A 472 -16.59 3.69 -10.44
C ALA A 472 -16.28 4.98 -11.20
N ILE A 473 -16.17 4.87 -12.53
CA ILE A 473 -15.94 6.03 -13.39
C ILE A 473 -17.27 6.43 -14.02
N VAL A 474 -17.61 7.71 -13.87
CA VAL A 474 -18.77 8.37 -14.45
C VAL A 474 -18.28 9.28 -15.56
N LYS A 475 -18.88 9.18 -16.75
CA LYS A 475 -18.67 10.13 -17.84
C LYS A 475 -19.93 10.96 -18.01
N VAL A 476 -19.77 12.26 -17.92
CA VAL A 476 -20.82 13.26 -18.11
C VAL A 476 -20.52 14.01 -19.41
N VAL A 477 -21.46 13.97 -20.35
CA VAL A 477 -21.38 14.71 -21.60
C VAL A 477 -22.35 15.88 -21.53
N LYS A 478 -21.80 17.08 -21.44
CA LYS A 478 -22.56 18.33 -21.40
C LYS A 478 -22.53 18.96 -22.80
N ASN A 479 -23.68 18.95 -23.48
CA ASN A 479 -23.90 19.70 -24.71
C ASN A 479 -24.75 20.95 -24.42
N ALA A 480 -24.87 21.87 -25.37
CA ALA A 480 -25.60 23.13 -25.20
C ALA A 480 -27.07 22.97 -24.74
N HIS A 481 -27.69 21.82 -25.04
CA HIS A 481 -29.11 21.58 -24.77
C HIS A 481 -29.39 20.28 -24.02
N ILE A 482 -28.44 19.35 -23.99
CA ILE A 482 -28.65 18.00 -23.48
C ILE A 482 -27.46 17.63 -22.61
N MET A 483 -27.78 17.10 -21.44
CA MET A 483 -26.82 16.49 -20.55
C MET A 483 -27.11 14.99 -20.48
N THR A 484 -26.10 14.19 -20.74
CA THR A 484 -26.19 12.73 -20.63
C THR A 484 -25.06 12.21 -19.76
N PHE A 485 -25.26 11.04 -19.17
CA PHE A 485 -24.20 10.38 -18.44
C PHE A 485 -24.16 8.88 -18.73
N SER A 486 -23.01 8.28 -18.44
CA SER A 486 -22.79 6.84 -18.42
C SER A 486 -21.77 6.51 -17.33
N HIS A 487 -21.77 5.27 -16.82
CA HIS A 487 -20.81 4.88 -15.81
C HIS A 487 -20.46 3.39 -15.87
N THR A 488 -19.30 3.03 -15.33
CA THR A 488 -18.90 1.63 -15.11
C THR A 488 -19.70 1.00 -13.97
N SER A 489 -19.63 -0.32 -13.82
CA SER A 489 -19.93 -0.95 -12.53
C SER A 489 -18.91 -0.48 -11.45
N ALA A 490 -19.15 -0.85 -10.20
CA ALA A 490 -18.12 -0.75 -9.17
C ALA A 490 -17.00 -1.74 -9.49
N LEU A 491 -15.83 -1.22 -9.83
CA LEU A 491 -14.63 -1.97 -10.13
C LEU A 491 -13.84 -2.15 -8.84
N GLN A 492 -13.44 -3.37 -8.52
CA GLN A 492 -12.53 -3.63 -7.40
C GLN A 492 -11.25 -2.80 -7.59
N PHE A 493 -10.91 -1.95 -6.62
CA PHE A 493 -9.71 -1.12 -6.64
C PHE A 493 -8.59 -1.75 -5.82
N LEU A 494 -8.79 -1.94 -4.51
CA LEU A 494 -7.78 -2.62 -3.71
C LEU A 494 -7.78 -4.13 -4.01
N PRO A 495 -6.60 -4.75 -4.22
CA PRO A 495 -6.50 -6.20 -4.19
C PRO A 495 -6.85 -6.71 -2.79
N SER A 496 -7.24 -7.99 -2.70
CA SER A 496 -7.34 -8.64 -1.39
C SER A 496 -5.97 -8.62 -0.71
N PHE A 497 -5.93 -8.46 0.61
CA PHE A 497 -4.72 -8.61 1.41
C PHE A 497 -4.05 -10.00 1.26
N HIS A 498 -4.81 -11.01 0.80
CA HIS A 498 -4.33 -12.35 0.48
C HIS A 498 -4.24 -12.63 -1.04
N ALA A 499 -4.39 -11.62 -1.89
CA ALA A 499 -4.27 -11.82 -3.34
C ALA A 499 -2.80 -12.07 -3.72
N TYR A 500 -2.57 -13.05 -4.59
CA TYR A 500 -1.25 -13.29 -5.18
C TYR A 500 -0.90 -12.32 -6.31
N SER A 501 -1.88 -11.55 -6.77
CA SER A 501 -1.72 -10.53 -7.79
C SER A 501 -2.19 -9.18 -7.25
N PRO A 502 -1.42 -8.10 -7.45
CA PRO A 502 -1.86 -6.75 -7.12
C PRO A 502 -2.85 -6.19 -8.16
N SER A 503 -3.00 -6.86 -9.30
CA SER A 503 -3.82 -6.37 -10.41
C SER A 503 -5.31 -6.39 -10.11
N THR A 504 -5.94 -5.24 -10.26
CA THR A 504 -7.39 -5.08 -10.15
C THR A 504 -7.96 -4.26 -11.30
N PRO A 505 -9.24 -4.46 -11.67
CA PRO A 505 -9.88 -3.67 -12.71
C PRO A 505 -9.95 -2.19 -12.36
N GLY A 506 -10.06 -1.83 -11.08
CA GLY A 506 -10.12 -0.46 -10.60
C GLY A 506 -8.77 0.26 -10.71
N ILE A 507 -7.66 -0.39 -10.35
CA ILE A 507 -6.31 0.16 -10.58
C ILE A 507 -6.10 0.41 -12.08
N THR A 508 -6.46 -0.57 -12.92
CA THR A 508 -6.38 -0.43 -14.38
C THR A 508 -7.21 0.74 -14.88
N ALA A 509 -8.44 0.89 -14.37
CA ALA A 509 -9.35 1.96 -14.77
C ALA A 509 -8.82 3.35 -14.41
N LEU A 510 -8.32 3.55 -13.19
CA LEU A 510 -7.73 4.83 -12.78
C LEU A 510 -6.41 5.12 -13.51
N ALA A 511 -5.57 4.11 -13.74
CA ALA A 511 -4.34 4.26 -14.52
C ALA A 511 -4.64 4.77 -15.95
N ARG A 512 -5.63 4.17 -16.64
CA ARG A 512 -6.03 4.57 -18.00
C ARG A 512 -6.71 5.93 -18.04
N LEU A 513 -7.58 6.24 -17.07
CA LEU A 513 -8.18 7.57 -16.96
C LEU A 513 -7.12 8.64 -16.69
N GLY A 514 -6.16 8.34 -15.82
CA GLY A 514 -5.01 9.20 -15.51
C GLY A 514 -4.03 9.37 -16.67
N TYR A 515 -3.95 8.40 -17.58
CA TYR A 515 -3.05 8.45 -18.76
C TYR A 515 -3.45 9.53 -19.77
N ARG A 516 -4.69 10.02 -19.72
CA ARG A 516 -5.14 11.12 -20.60
C ARG A 516 -4.29 12.36 -20.37
N ILE A 517 -3.92 13.06 -21.43
CA ILE A 517 -3.08 14.27 -21.34
C ILE A 517 -3.84 15.39 -20.59
N ASP A 518 -3.22 15.96 -19.55
CA ASP A 518 -3.68 17.20 -18.88
C ASP A 518 -2.54 18.24 -18.97
N PRO A 519 -2.62 19.22 -19.90
CA PRO A 519 -1.60 20.25 -20.04
C PRO A 519 -1.40 21.08 -18.76
N ALA A 520 -2.47 21.30 -17.98
CA ALA A 520 -2.39 22.04 -16.73
C ALA A 520 -1.62 21.27 -15.67
N LEU A 521 -1.77 19.93 -15.63
CA LEU A 521 -1.01 19.07 -14.74
C LEU A 521 0.49 19.14 -15.03
N PHE A 522 0.91 19.07 -16.30
CA PHE A 522 2.32 19.21 -16.67
C PHE A 522 2.89 20.56 -16.24
N LYS A 523 2.13 21.64 -16.44
CA LYS A 523 2.52 22.98 -15.97
C LYS A 523 2.71 23.02 -14.45
N ARG A 524 1.79 22.42 -13.68
CA ARG A 524 1.91 22.30 -12.22
C ARG A 524 3.13 21.46 -11.80
N ALA A 525 3.37 20.33 -12.47
CA ALA A 525 4.51 19.45 -12.22
C ALA A 525 5.85 20.19 -12.35
N ILE A 526 5.99 20.95 -13.44
CA ILE A 526 7.18 21.76 -13.71
C ILE A 526 7.38 22.85 -12.64
N GLN A 527 6.29 23.42 -12.10
CA GLN A 527 6.39 24.45 -11.04
C GLN A 527 6.79 23.89 -9.67
N VAL A 528 6.43 22.64 -9.38
CA VAL A 528 6.72 21.96 -8.12
C VAL A 528 8.11 21.33 -8.13
N CYS A 529 8.59 20.87 -9.30
CA CYS A 529 9.93 20.28 -9.43
C CYS A 529 11.03 21.29 -9.02
N PRO A 530 11.73 21.08 -7.89
CA PRO A 530 12.76 22.00 -7.41
C PRO A 530 13.89 22.15 -8.44
N TYR A 531 14.22 21.07 -9.14
CA TYR A 531 15.22 21.08 -10.20
C TYR A 531 14.80 21.94 -11.40
N ALA A 532 13.53 21.89 -11.81
CA ALA A 532 13.01 22.77 -12.85
C ALA A 532 13.04 24.24 -12.41
N ARG A 533 12.72 24.52 -11.14
CA ARG A 533 12.83 25.87 -10.56
C ARG A 533 14.29 26.35 -10.57
N TYR A 534 15.23 25.52 -10.13
CA TYR A 534 16.67 25.81 -10.18
C TYR A 534 17.15 26.11 -11.61
N LEU A 535 16.74 25.31 -12.60
CA LEU A 535 17.07 25.57 -14.01
C LEU A 535 16.48 26.90 -14.53
N ILE A 536 15.23 27.19 -14.19
CA ILE A 536 14.57 28.45 -14.57
C ILE A 536 15.25 29.65 -13.90
N GLU A 537 15.64 29.54 -12.63
CA GLU A 537 16.35 30.58 -11.90
C GLU A 537 17.77 30.79 -12.41
N ARG A 538 18.46 29.71 -12.80
CA ARG A 538 19.79 29.78 -13.43
C ARG A 538 19.76 30.45 -14.80
N GLU A 539 18.74 30.22 -15.63
CA GLU A 539 18.55 30.96 -16.91
C GLU A 539 18.21 32.44 -16.69
N LYS A 540 17.50 32.78 -15.60
CA LYS A 540 17.15 34.17 -15.28
C LYS A 540 18.29 34.95 -14.66
N SER A 541 19.32 34.28 -14.14
CA SER A 541 20.53 34.93 -13.70
C SER A 541 21.28 35.42 -14.95
N PRO A 542 21.29 36.73 -15.25
CA PRO A 542 21.96 37.24 -16.44
C PRO A 542 23.40 36.80 -16.36
N ALA A 543 23.86 36.09 -17.39
CA ALA A 543 25.20 35.54 -17.49
C ALA A 543 26.20 36.45 -16.78
N GLN A 544 26.59 36.08 -15.56
CA GLN A 544 27.76 36.66 -14.91
C GLN A 544 28.86 36.39 -15.92
N LYS A 545 29.25 37.45 -16.63
CA LYS A 545 30.35 37.41 -17.59
C LYS A 545 31.48 36.73 -16.86
N ALA A 546 31.81 35.53 -17.31
CA ALA A 546 32.93 34.76 -16.84
C ALA A 546 34.17 35.65 -17.01
N ASP A 547 34.63 36.21 -15.90
CA ASP A 547 36.02 36.58 -15.77
C ASP A 547 36.79 35.27 -15.58
N GLY A 548 37.90 35.15 -16.30
CA GLY A 548 38.53 33.89 -16.62
C GLY A 548 39.13 33.15 -15.42
N SER A 549 39.34 31.83 -15.61
CA SER A 549 39.85 30.83 -14.67
C SER A 549 38.86 30.48 -13.55
N ASP A 550 38.47 29.24 -13.31
CA ASP A 550 39.32 28.07 -13.22
C ASP A 550 38.50 26.77 -13.35
N ASN A 551 39.21 25.70 -13.70
CA ASN A 551 38.71 24.36 -13.98
C ASN A 551 37.94 23.74 -12.81
N MET A 552 36.63 23.50 -12.98
CA MET A 552 35.90 22.50 -12.18
C MET A 552 35.47 21.35 -13.10
N PRO A 553 35.82 20.08 -12.78
CA PRO A 553 35.40 18.96 -13.60
C PRO A 553 33.91 18.71 -13.39
N LEU A 554 33.14 18.86 -14.47
CA LEU A 554 31.76 18.39 -14.56
C LEU A 554 31.76 16.86 -14.35
N SER A 555 31.53 16.44 -13.11
CA SER A 555 31.18 15.05 -12.82
C SER A 555 29.80 14.77 -13.43
N THR A 556 29.81 13.93 -14.46
CA THR A 556 28.73 13.10 -14.97
C THR A 556 27.63 12.80 -13.95
N ILE A 557 26.54 13.56 -13.97
CA ILE A 557 25.25 13.15 -13.39
C ILE A 557 24.13 13.52 -14.38
N CYS A 558 23.55 12.47 -14.96
CA CYS A 558 22.27 12.37 -15.67
C CYS A 558 22.13 13.07 -17.04
N PRO A 559 21.87 12.33 -18.15
CA PRO A 559 21.53 12.94 -19.43
C PRO A 559 20.07 13.41 -19.39
N THR A 560 19.83 14.57 -18.81
CA THR A 560 18.54 15.23 -18.89
C THR A 560 18.30 15.69 -20.33
N LEU A 561 17.09 15.42 -20.84
CA LEU A 561 16.63 15.95 -22.13
C LEU A 561 16.82 17.48 -22.16
N PRO A 562 17.41 18.04 -23.23
CA PRO A 562 17.54 19.48 -23.41
C PRO A 562 16.20 20.19 -23.21
N LEU A 563 16.23 21.36 -22.57
CA LEU A 563 15.03 22.14 -22.25
C LEU A 563 14.20 22.50 -23.49
N GLU A 564 14.86 22.59 -24.66
CA GLU A 564 14.24 22.78 -25.97
C GLU A 564 13.31 21.62 -26.30
N LEU A 565 13.71 20.38 -26.00
CA LEU A 565 12.88 19.20 -26.21
C LEU A 565 11.71 19.16 -25.22
N TRP A 566 11.90 19.57 -23.96
CA TRP A 566 10.79 19.72 -23.01
C TRP A 566 9.80 20.81 -23.43
N ARG A 567 10.28 21.96 -23.94
CA ARG A 567 9.45 23.04 -24.49
C ARG A 567 8.72 22.58 -25.75
N GLU A 568 9.37 21.78 -26.59
CA GLU A 568 8.78 21.27 -27.82
C GLU A 568 7.72 20.19 -27.53
N ILE A 569 7.99 19.26 -26.62
CA ILE A 569 6.99 18.31 -26.08
C ILE A 569 5.79 19.07 -25.50
N ALA A 570 6.03 20.11 -24.69
CA ALA A 570 4.96 20.95 -24.15
C ALA A 570 4.16 21.70 -25.24
N ARG A 571 4.81 22.14 -26.32
CA ARG A 571 4.12 22.76 -27.48
C ARG A 571 3.30 21.76 -28.28
N TYR A 572 3.79 20.53 -28.46
CA TYR A 572 3.05 19.46 -29.15
C TYR A 572 1.86 18.94 -28.32
N LEU A 573 1.93 19.01 -26.99
CA LEU A 573 0.86 18.59 -26.08
C LEU A 573 -0.22 19.67 -25.83
N LEU A 574 0.06 20.93 -26.19
CA LEU A 574 -0.95 21.99 -26.18
C LEU A 574 -1.75 21.93 -27.49
N PRO A 575 -3.10 21.92 -27.44
CA PRO A 575 -3.89 22.02 -28.66
C PRO A 575 -3.54 23.33 -29.38
N PRO A 576 -3.46 23.33 -30.73
CA PRO A 576 -3.18 24.54 -31.47
C PRO A 576 -4.22 25.61 -31.10
N PRO A 577 -3.83 26.89 -30.94
CA PRO A 577 -4.77 27.94 -30.64
C PRO A 577 -5.87 27.89 -31.69
N ALA A 578 -7.11 27.73 -31.25
CA ALA A 578 -8.28 27.73 -32.13
C ALA A 578 -8.13 28.94 -33.05
N HIS A 579 -7.96 28.68 -34.35
CA HIS A 579 -7.88 29.72 -35.35
C HIS A 579 -9.15 30.56 -35.22
N ARG A 580 -9.04 31.74 -34.59
CA ARG A 580 -10.08 32.76 -34.70
C ARG A 580 -10.22 33.03 -36.19
N PRO A 581 -11.40 32.80 -36.80
CA PRO A 581 -11.61 33.26 -38.16
C PRO A 581 -11.39 34.76 -38.16
N ARG A 582 -10.39 35.19 -38.95
CA ARG A 582 -10.07 36.60 -39.15
C ARG A 582 -11.13 37.20 -40.07
N ASN A 583 -12.35 37.33 -39.55
CA ASN A 583 -13.40 38.07 -40.22
C ASN A 583 -13.20 39.55 -39.92
N GLY A 584 -12.65 40.26 -40.89
CA GLY A 584 -12.78 41.71 -40.95
C GLY A 584 -14.25 42.06 -41.13
N LEU A 585 -14.89 42.61 -40.10
CA LEU A 585 -16.14 43.33 -40.25
C LEU A 585 -15.98 44.75 -39.70
N LYS A 586 -16.25 45.70 -40.59
CA LYS A 586 -16.47 47.11 -40.30
C LYS A 586 -17.63 47.26 -39.32
N THR A 587 -17.45 48.19 -38.39
CA THR A 587 -18.47 48.73 -37.49
C THR A 587 -19.67 49.28 -38.28
N VAL A 588 -20.88 48.78 -38.00
CA VAL A 588 -22.16 49.45 -38.31
C VAL A 588 -23.09 49.28 -37.09
N PRO A 589 -23.86 50.31 -36.69
CA PRO A 589 -24.54 50.36 -35.40
C PRO A 589 -25.84 49.56 -35.37
N TRP A 590 -26.22 49.14 -34.16
CA TRP A 590 -27.45 48.43 -33.84
C TRP A 590 -28.70 49.31 -33.97
N SER A 591 -29.68 48.84 -34.75
CA SER A 591 -31.10 49.16 -34.52
C SER A 591 -32.02 48.09 -35.12
N SER A 592 -33.09 47.80 -34.36
CA SER A 592 -34.39 47.16 -34.70
C SER A 592 -34.48 45.66 -34.96
N LEU A 593 -35.44 45.07 -34.22
CA LEU A 593 -36.03 43.74 -34.29
C LEU A 593 -36.80 43.48 -35.60
N ASP A 594 -36.86 42.21 -36.03
CA ASP A 594 -38.10 41.39 -36.14
C ASP A 594 -37.89 40.12 -36.99
N GLY A 595 -38.61 39.04 -36.64
CA GLY A 595 -39.06 38.02 -37.60
C GLY A 595 -38.37 36.64 -37.57
N THR A 596 -39.17 35.63 -37.23
CA THR A 596 -38.97 34.15 -37.23
C THR A 596 -38.78 33.53 -38.63
N PRO A 597 -38.74 32.18 -38.79
CA PRO A 597 -37.65 31.25 -38.51
C PRO A 597 -37.13 30.56 -39.80
N LEU A 598 -35.84 30.22 -39.88
CA LEU A 598 -35.30 29.42 -40.99
C LEU A 598 -34.93 28.01 -40.53
N SER A 599 -35.57 27.03 -41.18
CA SER A 599 -35.33 25.60 -41.08
C SER A 599 -33.88 25.21 -41.38
N PRO A 600 -33.33 24.15 -40.74
CA PRO A 600 -32.00 23.66 -41.05
C PRO A 600 -32.00 22.75 -42.30
N PRO A 601 -30.90 22.71 -43.06
CA PRO A 601 -30.78 21.83 -44.21
C PRO A 601 -30.50 20.38 -43.80
N LEU A 602 -31.24 19.46 -44.43
CA LEU A 602 -30.99 18.03 -44.46
C LEU A 602 -29.56 17.73 -44.90
N TRP A 603 -28.80 17.01 -44.07
CA TRP A 603 -27.63 16.24 -44.50
C TRP A 603 -27.70 14.80 -43.97
N LEU A 604 -27.69 13.91 -44.96
CA LEU A 604 -27.47 12.47 -45.06
C LEU A 604 -26.92 11.74 -43.82
N SER A 605 -27.69 10.76 -43.36
CA SER A 605 -27.27 9.66 -42.48
C SER A 605 -26.43 8.61 -43.24
N PRO A 606 -25.39 8.01 -42.64
CA PRO A 606 -24.80 6.78 -43.15
C PRO A 606 -25.43 5.54 -42.50
N GLY A 607 -26.09 4.73 -43.35
CA GLY A 607 -26.06 3.27 -43.38
C GLY A 607 -26.23 2.47 -42.06
N ARG A 608 -27.48 2.15 -41.71
CA ARG A 608 -27.81 0.98 -40.88
C ARG A 608 -27.55 -0.31 -41.68
N ARG A 609 -26.61 -1.14 -41.26
CA ARG A 609 -26.59 -2.57 -41.59
C ARG A 609 -27.47 -3.32 -40.59
N SER A 610 -28.51 -3.99 -41.10
CA SER A 610 -29.30 -4.98 -40.38
C SER A 610 -28.50 -6.30 -40.27
N PRO A 611 -28.55 -6.99 -39.12
CA PRO A 611 -28.40 -8.43 -39.08
C PRO A 611 -29.79 -9.11 -39.00
N ARG A 612 -29.93 -10.06 -39.93
CA ARG A 612 -30.91 -11.15 -40.05
C ARG A 612 -31.69 -11.53 -38.78
N GLU A 613 -33.00 -11.56 -38.95
CA GLU A 613 -33.95 -12.38 -38.20
C GLU A 613 -33.54 -13.85 -38.21
N THR A 614 -33.40 -14.44 -37.03
CA THR A 614 -33.56 -15.88 -36.80
C THR A 614 -34.91 -16.12 -36.12
N ARG A 615 -35.75 -16.93 -36.76
CA ARG A 615 -37.07 -17.37 -36.28
C ARG A 615 -36.98 -18.17 -34.98
N PRO A 616 -38.06 -18.21 -34.18
CA PRO A 616 -38.13 -18.97 -32.93
C PRO A 616 -38.50 -20.44 -33.20
N VAL A 617 -38.00 -21.33 -32.34
CA VAL A 617 -38.40 -22.74 -32.22
C VAL A 617 -38.74 -22.98 -30.73
N PRO A 618 -39.75 -23.80 -30.40
CA PRO A 618 -40.65 -23.55 -29.28
C PRO A 618 -40.29 -24.31 -27.99
N ASP A 619 -41.01 -23.89 -26.94
CA ASP A 619 -41.14 -24.44 -25.59
C ASP A 619 -40.96 -25.95 -25.42
N ALA A 620 -40.19 -26.32 -24.40
CA ALA A 620 -40.34 -27.57 -23.68
C ALA A 620 -39.99 -27.40 -22.20
N ARG A 621 -41.06 -27.33 -21.38
CA ARG A 621 -41.31 -28.04 -20.10
C ARG A 621 -40.30 -27.97 -18.94
N ASP A 622 -40.87 -27.56 -17.80
CA ASP A 622 -40.90 -28.25 -16.50
C ASP A 622 -39.67 -29.06 -16.06
N GLU A 623 -39.02 -28.60 -14.98
CA GLU A 623 -38.56 -29.43 -13.84
C GLU A 623 -38.17 -28.48 -12.69
N LYS A 624 -39.06 -28.32 -11.70
CA LYS A 624 -39.00 -28.95 -10.37
C LYS A 624 -37.73 -28.66 -9.56
N SER A 625 -37.92 -27.79 -8.57
CA SER A 625 -37.55 -27.97 -7.16
C SER A 625 -36.73 -29.21 -6.80
N PHE A 626 -35.57 -29.02 -6.16
CA PHE A 626 -35.18 -29.79 -4.98
C PHE A 626 -34.28 -28.97 -4.05
N GLU A 627 -34.64 -29.09 -2.77
CA GLU A 627 -33.97 -28.84 -1.47
C GLU A 627 -32.60 -28.16 -1.41
#